data_AF-A0A257SRS9-F1
#
_entry.id   AF-A0A257SRS9-F1
#
_cell.length_a   1.000
_cell.length_b   1.000
_cell.length_c   1.000
_cell.angle_alpha   90.00
_cell.angle_beta   90.00
_cell.angle_gamma   90.00
#
_symmetry.space_group_name_H-M   'P 1'
#
loop_
_entity.id
_entity.type
_entity.pdbx_description
1 polymer ?
#
loop_
_entity_poly.entity_id
_entity_poly.type
_entity_poly.pdbx_seq_one_letter_code
_entity_poly.pdbx_strand_id
1 'polypeptide(L)'
;MTAAALGIVVIGTEILRGKRQDAHFARTRRQLAARGYEVAWCLVMPDRADILVDQLRWAMARAEPMFSFGGLGATPDDLTRACAATAAGLPLRRHPEAERLIRAQFGAAAEPVRIRMADL
;
A
#
# COMPACT_ATOMS: atom_id res chain seq x y z
N MET A 1 -1.92 11.01 -28.70
CA MET A 1 -2.16 9.89 -27.75
C MET A 1 -1.99 10.44 -26.36
N THR A 2 -3.01 10.36 -25.51
CA THR A 2 -2.87 10.63 -24.08
C THR A 2 -2.00 9.54 -23.47
N ALA A 3 -1.00 9.92 -22.67
CA ALA A 3 -0.20 8.95 -21.93
C ALA A 3 -1.12 8.13 -21.02
N ALA A 4 -0.87 6.83 -20.89
CA ALA A 4 -1.57 6.04 -19.89
C ALA A 4 -1.21 6.60 -18.49
N ALA A 5 -2.19 6.73 -17.62
CA ALA A 5 -2.03 7.38 -16.33
C ALA A 5 -2.26 6.41 -15.17
N LEU A 6 -1.57 6.65 -14.06
CA LEU A 6 -1.65 5.83 -12.85
C LEU A 6 -1.93 6.67 -11.62
N GLY A 7 -2.62 6.08 -10.66
CA GLY A 7 -2.80 6.62 -9.32
C GLY A 7 -1.64 6.32 -8.39
N ILE A 8 -1.46 7.16 -7.38
CA ILE A 8 -0.53 6.93 -6.27
C ILE A 8 -1.27 7.04 -4.95
N VAL A 9 -1.02 6.10 -4.06
CA VAL A 9 -1.50 6.10 -2.68
C VAL A 9 -0.29 6.04 -1.75
N VAL A 10 -0.15 7.02 -0.86
CA VAL A 10 0.86 7.06 0.19
C VAL A 10 0.15 6.99 1.54
N ILE A 11 0.45 5.95 2.32
CA ILE A 11 -0.15 5.69 3.62
C ILE A 11 0.92 5.89 4.68
N GLY A 12 0.67 6.80 5.62
CA GLY A 12 1.58 7.10 6.71
C GLY A 12 1.17 8.37 7.44
N THR A 13 0.75 8.22 8.68
CA THR A 13 0.32 9.33 9.56
C THR A 13 1.46 10.32 9.80
N GLU A 14 2.70 9.84 9.82
CA GLU A 14 3.91 10.65 9.94
C GLU A 14 4.14 11.58 8.75
N ILE A 15 3.65 11.22 7.56
CA ILE A 15 3.69 12.07 6.37
C ILE A 15 2.75 13.26 6.56
N LEU A 16 1.51 13.00 6.96
CA LEU A 16 0.52 14.05 7.23
C LEU A 16 0.90 14.95 8.41
N ARG A 17 1.64 14.41 9.39
CA ARG A 17 2.16 15.18 10.53
C ARG A 17 3.46 15.94 10.21
N GLY A 18 4.01 15.81 9.01
CA GLY A 18 5.28 16.44 8.64
C GLY A 18 6.50 15.89 9.38
N LYS A 19 6.37 14.77 10.09
CA LYS A 19 7.51 14.11 10.77
C LYS A 19 8.47 13.44 9.77
N ARG A 20 7.96 13.13 8.58
CA ARG A 20 8.72 12.59 7.47
C ARG A 20 8.19 13.19 6.17
N GLN A 21 9.10 13.62 5.30
CA GLN A 21 8.75 14.04 3.95
C GLN A 21 8.46 12.81 3.10
N ASP A 22 7.37 12.82 2.33
CA ASP A 22 7.12 11.79 1.33
C ASP A 22 8.24 11.77 0.27
N ALA A 23 8.80 10.58 0.04
CA ALA A 23 9.78 10.33 -1.01
C ALA A 23 9.21 9.46 -2.15
N HIS A 24 8.00 8.91 -1.99
CA HIS A 24 7.39 8.00 -2.95
C HIS A 24 6.86 8.75 -4.17
N PHE A 25 6.10 9.84 -3.99
CA PHE A 25 5.48 10.55 -5.11
C PHE A 25 6.51 11.00 -6.15
N ALA A 26 7.53 11.73 -5.72
CA ALA A 26 8.55 12.25 -6.62
C ALA A 26 9.32 11.14 -7.34
N ARG A 27 9.65 10.05 -6.63
CA ARG A 27 10.36 8.90 -7.21
C ARG A 27 9.49 8.17 -8.23
N THR A 28 8.27 7.82 -7.86
CA THR A 28 7.33 7.09 -8.71
C THR A 28 6.98 7.91 -9.95
N ARG A 29 6.70 9.21 -9.80
CA ARG A 29 6.45 10.11 -10.93
C ARG A 29 7.59 10.11 -11.95
N ARG A 30 8.85 10.17 -11.50
CA ARG A 30 10.01 10.08 -12.41
C ARG A 30 10.09 8.72 -13.10
N GLN A 31 9.82 7.63 -12.38
CA GLN A 31 9.88 6.29 -12.94
C GLN A 31 8.78 6.02 -13.97
N LEU A 32 7.59 6.59 -13.75
CA LEU A 32 6.47 6.54 -14.68
C LEU A 32 6.74 7.39 -15.93
N ALA A 33 7.21 8.63 -15.75
CA ALA A 33 7.55 9.52 -16.86
C ALA A 33 8.62 8.91 -17.79
N ALA A 34 9.64 8.26 -17.22
CA ALA A 34 10.67 7.55 -17.99
C ALA A 34 10.13 6.38 -18.83
N ARG A 35 8.89 5.95 -18.60
CA ARG A 35 8.19 4.89 -19.33
C ARG A 35 7.01 5.42 -20.16
N GLY A 36 6.84 6.74 -20.26
CA GLY A 36 5.74 7.36 -21.00
C GLY A 36 4.39 7.31 -20.28
N TYR A 37 4.39 7.13 -18.95
CA TYR A 37 3.18 7.20 -18.12
C TYR A 37 3.11 8.51 -17.33
N GLU A 38 1.90 8.94 -17.01
CA GLU A 38 1.62 10.09 -16.15
C GLU A 38 1.04 9.68 -14.81
N VAL A 39 1.07 10.59 -13.83
CA VAL A 39 0.36 10.41 -12.56
C VAL A 39 -0.98 11.13 -12.67
N ALA A 40 -2.08 10.40 -12.62
CA ALA A 40 -3.44 10.97 -12.71
C ALA A 40 -3.87 11.66 -11.42
N TRP A 41 -3.56 11.03 -10.29
CA TRP A 41 -3.96 11.48 -8.96
C TRP A 41 -3.02 10.90 -7.91
N CYS A 42 -2.95 11.56 -6.76
CA CYS A 42 -2.18 11.12 -5.60
C CYS A 42 -3.01 11.33 -4.33
N LEU A 43 -3.12 10.29 -3.50
CA LEU A 43 -3.71 10.36 -2.17
C LEU A 43 -2.62 10.18 -1.12
N VAL A 44 -2.64 11.01 -0.09
CA VAL A 44 -1.82 10.85 1.12
C VAL A 44 -2.76 10.66 2.30
N MET A 45 -2.64 9.53 3.01
CA MET A 45 -3.63 9.08 3.99
C MET A 45 -2.97 8.69 5.32
N PRO A 46 -3.68 8.84 6.45
CA PRO A 46 -3.21 8.33 7.73
C PRO A 46 -3.42 6.81 7.84
N ASP A 47 -2.77 6.20 8.83
CA ASP A 47 -2.94 4.80 9.23
C ASP A 47 -4.24 4.62 10.03
N ARG A 48 -5.38 4.88 9.38
CA ARG A 48 -6.72 4.80 9.97
C ARG A 48 -7.64 3.97 9.10
N ALA A 49 -8.12 2.86 9.63
CA ALA A 49 -8.87 1.87 8.87
C ALA A 49 -10.12 2.43 8.17
N ASP A 50 -10.89 3.30 8.83
CA ASP A 50 -12.08 3.94 8.27
C ASP A 50 -11.73 4.75 7.01
N ILE A 51 -10.71 5.61 7.12
CA ILE A 51 -10.24 6.44 6.01
C ILE A 51 -9.65 5.58 4.90
N LEU A 52 -8.79 4.61 5.24
CA LEU A 52 -8.12 3.76 4.27
C LEU A 52 -9.13 2.96 3.44
N VAL A 53 -10.13 2.35 4.07
CA VAL A 53 -11.14 1.56 3.35
C VAL A 53 -11.93 2.42 2.39
N ASP A 54 -12.42 3.59 2.81
CA ASP A 54 -13.24 4.45 1.95
C ASP A 54 -12.47 5.01 0.77
N GLN A 55 -11.22 5.43 0.99
CA GLN A 55 -10.38 5.98 -0.06
C GLN A 55 -9.86 4.88 -1.01
N LEU A 56 -9.55 3.68 -0.50
CA LEU A 56 -9.20 2.54 -1.35
C LEU A 56 -10.39 2.10 -2.21
N ARG A 57 -11.63 2.13 -1.70
CA ARG A 57 -12.83 1.90 -2.52
C ARG A 57 -12.96 2.95 -3.61
N TRP A 58 -12.78 4.23 -3.27
CA TRP A 58 -12.81 5.31 -4.26
C TRP A 58 -11.74 5.10 -5.33
N ALA A 59 -10.52 4.74 -4.93
CA ALA A 59 -9.38 4.54 -5.82
C ALA A 59 -9.56 3.31 -6.73
N MET A 60 -10.03 2.18 -6.19
CA MET A 60 -10.32 0.95 -6.94
C MET A 60 -11.46 1.12 -7.95
N ALA A 61 -12.35 2.09 -7.75
CA ALA A 61 -13.42 2.43 -8.70
C ALA A 61 -12.94 3.31 -9.87
N ARG A 62 -11.67 3.74 -9.88
CA ARG A 62 -11.08 4.54 -10.96
C ARG A 62 -10.60 3.66 -12.10
N ALA A 63 -10.47 4.26 -13.27
CA ALA A 63 -10.01 3.56 -14.47
C ALA A 63 -8.49 3.34 -14.42
N GLU A 64 -7.77 4.24 -13.75
CA GLU A 64 -6.31 4.19 -13.66
C GLU A 64 -5.87 3.14 -12.62
N PRO A 65 -4.94 2.22 -12.96
CA PRO A 65 -4.30 1.38 -11.97
C PRO A 65 -3.48 2.23 -11.00
N MET A 66 -3.26 1.74 -9.78
CA MET A 66 -2.56 2.49 -8.74
C MET A 66 -1.39 1.75 -8.11
N PHE A 67 -0.41 2.52 -7.61
CA PHE A 67 0.58 2.05 -6.65
C PHE A 67 0.19 2.48 -5.24
N SER A 68 0.35 1.60 -4.27
CA SER A 68 0.20 1.90 -2.85
C SER A 68 1.53 1.73 -2.11
N PHE A 69 1.83 2.66 -1.21
CA PHE A 69 3.03 2.69 -0.39
C PHE A 69 2.67 2.87 1.08
N GLY A 70 3.37 2.17 1.98
CA GLY A 70 3.20 2.29 3.43
C GLY A 70 2.14 1.34 4.02
N GLY A 71 2.17 1.16 5.34
CA GLY A 71 1.25 0.30 6.08
C GLY A 71 1.34 -1.20 5.76
N LEU A 72 2.50 -1.67 5.30
CA LEU A 72 2.77 -3.05 4.86
C LEU A 72 3.71 -3.83 5.79
N GLY A 73 4.15 -3.26 6.91
CA GLY A 73 4.97 -3.99 7.88
C GLY A 73 4.13 -4.89 8.80
N ALA A 74 4.65 -5.11 10.00
CA ALA A 74 4.07 -5.95 11.04
C ALA A 74 3.69 -5.19 12.31
N THR A 75 3.65 -3.86 12.29
CA THR A 75 3.21 -3.06 13.44
C THR A 75 1.68 -2.97 13.50
N PRO A 76 1.07 -2.65 14.65
CA PRO A 76 -0.39 -2.57 14.79
C PRO A 76 -1.05 -1.53 13.86
N ASP A 77 -0.31 -0.52 13.44
CA ASP A 77 -0.72 0.53 12.50
C ASP A 77 -0.48 0.16 11.02
N ASP A 78 0.14 -0.98 10.71
CA ASP A 78 0.27 -1.48 9.33
C ASP A 78 -1.05 -2.10 8.82
N LEU A 79 -1.97 -1.23 8.37
CA LEU A 79 -3.36 -1.58 8.06
C LEU A 79 -3.64 -1.80 6.56
N THR A 80 -2.69 -1.53 5.67
CA THR A 80 -2.93 -1.44 4.22
C THR A 80 -3.52 -2.71 3.63
N ARG A 81 -2.98 -3.89 3.97
CA ARG A 81 -3.46 -5.18 3.44
C ARG A 81 -4.91 -5.46 3.86
N ALA A 82 -5.22 -5.30 5.14
CA ALA A 82 -6.56 -5.55 5.67
C ALA A 82 -7.60 -4.57 5.14
N CYS A 83 -7.22 -3.29 5.01
CA CYS A 83 -8.10 -2.28 4.44
C CYS A 83 -8.33 -2.50 2.95
N ALA A 84 -7.30 -2.90 2.19
CA ALA A 84 -7.43 -3.23 0.78
C ALA A 84 -8.35 -4.44 0.55
N ALA A 85 -8.20 -5.50 1.34
CA ALA A 85 -9.08 -6.66 1.30
C ALA A 85 -10.54 -6.28 1.60
N THR A 86 -10.76 -5.47 2.64
CA THR A 86 -12.08 -4.94 3.00
C THR A 86 -12.69 -4.05 1.91
N ALA A 87 -11.88 -3.19 1.29
CA ALA A 87 -12.30 -2.33 0.20
C ALA A 87 -12.70 -3.14 -1.04
N ALA A 88 -11.97 -4.22 -1.35
CA ALA A 88 -12.24 -5.13 -2.45
C ALA A 88 -13.37 -6.14 -2.16
N GLY A 89 -13.85 -6.24 -0.92
CA GLY A 89 -14.83 -7.25 -0.50
C GLY A 89 -14.26 -8.68 -0.53
N LEU A 90 -12.94 -8.83 -0.33
CA LEU A 90 -12.24 -10.11 -0.37
C LEU A 90 -11.69 -10.49 1.02
N PRO A 91 -11.62 -11.78 1.36
CA PRO A 91 -10.98 -12.22 2.60
C PRO A 91 -9.46 -12.21 2.47
N LEU A 92 -8.77 -11.82 3.54
CA LEU A 92 -7.33 -12.06 3.70
C LEU A 92 -7.07 -13.55 3.93
N ARG A 93 -6.09 -14.12 3.23
CA ARG A 93 -5.65 -15.50 3.44
C ARG A 93 -4.15 -15.58 3.50
N ARG A 94 -3.66 -16.50 4.33
CA ARG A 94 -2.23 -16.80 4.39
C ARG A 94 -1.73 -17.27 3.04
N HIS A 95 -0.84 -16.50 2.42
CA HIS A 95 -0.21 -16.87 1.15
C HIS A 95 1.01 -17.78 1.41
N PRO A 96 1.04 -19.03 0.91
CA PRO A 96 2.10 -20.00 1.25
C PRO A 96 3.52 -19.52 0.94
N GLU A 97 3.70 -18.85 -0.20
CA GLU A 97 5.01 -18.34 -0.58
C GLU A 97 5.43 -17.12 0.25
N ALA A 98 4.48 -16.26 0.63
CA ALA A 98 4.79 -15.11 1.47
C ALA A 98 5.19 -15.60 2.87
N GLU A 99 4.50 -16.60 3.39
CA GLU A 99 4.86 -17.28 4.63
C GLU A 99 6.29 -17.83 4.58
N ARG A 100 6.62 -18.58 3.52
CA ARG A 100 7.95 -19.15 3.33
C ARG A 100 9.02 -18.06 3.32
N LEU A 101 8.81 -16.97 2.59
CA LEU A 101 9.75 -15.86 2.48
C LEU A 101 9.92 -15.14 3.83
N ILE A 102 8.83 -14.90 4.56
CA ILE A 102 8.87 -14.24 5.87
C ILE A 102 9.59 -15.13 6.90
N ARG A 103 9.34 -16.45 6.92
CA ARG A 103 10.08 -17.38 7.78
C ARG A 103 11.56 -17.44 7.42
N ALA A 104 11.89 -17.46 6.13
CA ALA A 104 13.28 -17.45 5.67
C ALA A 104 14.02 -16.16 6.08
N GLN A 105 13.32 -15.02 6.07
CA GLN A 105 13.90 -13.72 6.43
C GLN A 105 14.07 -13.54 7.94
N PHE A 106 13.09 -13.95 8.75
CA PHE A 106 13.05 -13.62 10.19
C PHE A 106 13.29 -14.81 11.13
N GLY A 107 13.30 -16.05 10.63
CA GLY A 107 13.45 -17.25 11.46
C GLY A 107 12.42 -17.29 12.59
N ALA A 108 12.89 -17.49 13.82
CA ALA A 108 12.03 -17.49 15.01
C ALA A 108 11.30 -16.16 15.24
N ALA A 109 11.89 -15.02 14.82
CA ALA A 109 11.29 -13.69 14.97
C ALA A 109 10.15 -13.42 13.98
N ALA A 110 9.82 -14.39 13.11
CA ALA A 110 8.62 -14.37 12.30
C ALA A 110 7.36 -14.45 13.20
N GLU A 111 7.41 -15.23 14.28
CA GLU A 111 6.27 -15.48 15.14
C GLU A 111 6.18 -14.52 16.34
N PRO A 112 4.98 -14.20 16.85
CA PRO A 112 3.65 -14.46 16.26
C PRO A 112 3.17 -13.33 15.33
N VAL A 113 3.96 -12.26 15.17
CA VAL A 113 3.50 -10.98 14.60
C VAL A 113 3.86 -10.85 13.13
N ARG A 114 5.15 -11.01 12.78
CA ARG A 114 5.63 -10.79 11.40
C ARG A 114 5.04 -11.77 10.40
N ILE A 115 4.67 -12.97 10.84
CA ILE A 115 4.01 -13.98 10.01
C ILE A 115 2.69 -13.48 9.41
N ARG A 116 2.02 -12.52 10.06
CA ARG A 116 0.78 -11.91 9.56
C ARG A 116 0.98 -11.04 8.32
N MET A 117 2.23 -10.65 8.01
CA MET A 117 2.53 -10.00 6.73
C MET A 117 2.30 -10.92 5.52
N ALA A 118 2.20 -12.23 5.76
CA ALA A 118 1.89 -13.22 4.72
C ALA A 118 0.40 -13.34 4.42
N ASP A 119 -0.46 -12.66 5.19
CA ASP A 119 -1.90 -12.64 4.91
C ASP A 119 -2.14 -11.64 3.78
N LEU A 120 -2.62 -12.12 2.62
CA LEU A 120 -2.86 -11.36 1.38
C LEU A 120 -4.25 -11.66 0.80
#